data_AF-A0A7K4CXI9-F1
#
_entry.id   AF-A0A7K4CXI9-F1
#
_cell.length_a   1.000
_cell.length_b   1.000
_cell.length_c   1.000
_cell.angle_alpha   90.00
_cell.angle_beta   90.00
_cell.angle_gamma   90.00
#
_symmetry.space_group_name_H-M   'P 1'
#
loop_
_entity.id
_entity.type
_entity.pdbx_description
1 polymer ?
#
loop_
_entity_poly.entity_id
_entity_poly.type
_entity_poly.pdbx_seq_one_letter_code
_entity_poly.pdbx_strand_id
1 'polypeptide(L)'
;MDYLPMDPGSFPILPTYIGVAAFCAAITAMLFKKWHERRTRAPMLLFIAFLSYLVCIIVLTIGFAEVVVTGHKMELYKFSLAFGYAGFMVSHGFYITFAAELFSFEKRAVHRYIAVCLAVAVLSALPWNHYGLSADMYSDFHLRPYSMASIMIVTLVVGARIGYQAFKVSRHLDDQVGKIGFAFIGWSQILLIAFFLFMGIDIIIVGLTPSQGYTPFNLAGWLAAALLFFFSYIGLIMPGWLKRRISTNVIEETTGASKDS
;
A
#
# COMPACT_ATOMS: atom_id res chain seq x y z
N MET A 1 6.83 -2.22 -34.61
CA MET A 1 7.28 -2.14 -33.20
C MET A 1 7.14 -3.53 -32.64
N ASP A 2 8.27 -4.17 -32.35
CA ASP A 2 8.25 -5.50 -31.74
C ASP A 2 7.99 -5.36 -30.24
N TYR A 3 6.95 -6.02 -29.76
CA TYR A 3 6.60 -6.00 -28.34
C TYR A 3 7.50 -6.97 -27.58
N LEU A 4 7.85 -6.62 -26.34
CA LEU A 4 8.63 -7.50 -25.48
C LEU A 4 7.81 -8.78 -25.17
N PRO A 5 8.32 -9.97 -25.51
CA PRO A 5 7.63 -11.21 -25.20
C PRO A 5 7.57 -11.43 -23.69
N MET A 6 6.57 -12.20 -23.27
CA MET A 6 6.45 -12.65 -21.89
C MET A 6 7.60 -13.60 -21.56
N ASP A 7 8.22 -13.34 -20.42
CA ASP A 7 9.20 -14.25 -19.84
C ASP A 7 8.46 -15.42 -19.17
N PRO A 8 8.78 -16.70 -19.46
CA PRO A 8 8.14 -17.86 -18.84
C PRO A 8 8.16 -17.81 -17.30
N GLY A 9 9.22 -17.25 -16.70
CA GLY A 9 9.33 -17.07 -15.25
C GLY A 9 8.32 -16.08 -14.66
N SER A 10 7.60 -15.32 -15.50
CA SER A 10 6.58 -14.36 -15.08
C SER A 10 5.19 -15.00 -14.88
N PHE A 11 4.96 -16.22 -15.36
CA PHE A 11 3.63 -16.86 -15.31
C PHE A 11 3.04 -17.03 -13.89
N PRO A 12 3.82 -17.39 -12.86
CA PRO A 12 3.30 -17.58 -11.52
C PRO A 12 2.74 -16.32 -10.85
N ILE A 13 2.98 -15.12 -11.40
CA ILE A 13 2.62 -13.86 -10.74
C ILE A 13 1.12 -13.55 -10.80
N LEU A 14 0.43 -13.96 -11.87
CA LEU A 14 -0.98 -13.63 -12.06
C LEU A 14 -1.87 -14.21 -10.95
N PRO A 15 -1.73 -15.49 -10.55
CA PRO A 15 -2.44 -16.03 -9.39
C PRO A 15 -2.19 -15.25 -8.10
N THR A 16 -0.95 -14.78 -7.85
CA THR A 16 -0.63 -13.95 -6.68
C THR A 16 -1.41 -12.65 -6.69
N TYR A 17 -1.44 -11.95 -7.84
CA TYR A 17 -2.17 -10.69 -7.99
C TYR A 17 -3.68 -10.86 -7.84
N ILE A 18 -4.25 -11.95 -8.37
CA ILE A 18 -5.66 -12.28 -8.18
C ILE A 18 -5.96 -12.51 -6.70
N GLY A 19 -5.13 -13.29 -6.01
CA GLY A 19 -5.29 -13.57 -4.58
C GLY A 19 -5.20 -12.30 -3.73
N VAL A 20 -4.22 -11.44 -4.00
CA VAL A 20 -4.06 -10.15 -3.31
C VAL A 20 -5.22 -9.21 -3.61
N ALA A 21 -5.65 -9.11 -4.86
CA ALA A 21 -6.80 -8.29 -5.25
C ALA A 21 -8.09 -8.73 -4.53
N ALA A 22 -8.37 -10.05 -4.50
CA ALA A 22 -9.52 -10.61 -3.81
C ALA A 22 -9.46 -10.36 -2.30
N PHE A 23 -8.29 -10.56 -1.68
CA PHE A 23 -8.07 -10.29 -0.26
C PHE A 23 -8.30 -8.80 0.08
N CYS A 24 -7.67 -7.90 -0.68
CA CYS A 24 -7.82 -6.46 -0.50
C CYS A 24 -9.26 -6.00 -0.75
N ALA A 25 -9.97 -6.62 -1.71
CA ALA A 25 -11.38 -6.37 -1.96
C ALA A 25 -12.25 -6.76 -0.76
N ALA A 26 -12.01 -7.93 -0.15
CA ALA A 26 -12.73 -8.37 1.04
C ALA A 26 -12.54 -7.39 2.21
N ILE A 27 -11.29 -6.98 2.49
CA ILE A 27 -10.99 -6.00 3.55
C ILE A 27 -11.65 -4.64 3.25
N THR A 28 -11.60 -4.18 1.99
CA THR A 28 -12.22 -2.92 1.56
C THR A 28 -13.74 -2.96 1.73
N ALA A 29 -14.39 -4.08 1.40
CA ALA A 29 -15.83 -4.28 1.60
C ALA A 29 -16.20 -4.31 3.10
N MET A 30 -15.39 -4.96 3.93
CA MET A 30 -15.57 -4.94 5.39
C MET A 30 -15.44 -3.52 5.96
N LEU A 31 -14.54 -2.71 5.40
CA LEU A 31 -14.34 -1.32 5.80
C LEU A 31 -15.51 -0.43 5.37
N PHE A 32 -16.04 -0.63 4.14
CA PHE A 32 -17.26 0.02 3.67
C PHE A 32 -18.45 -0.26 4.59
N LYS A 33 -18.69 -1.54 4.93
CA LYS A 33 -19.77 -1.93 5.84
C LYS A 33 -19.66 -1.19 7.17
N LYS A 34 -18.45 -1.08 7.72
CA LYS A 34 -18.21 -0.43 8.99
C LYS A 34 -18.33 1.08 8.94
N TRP A 35 -17.93 1.70 7.83
CA TRP A 35 -18.22 3.11 7.58
C TRP A 35 -19.73 3.34 7.52
N HIS A 36 -20.48 2.50 6.81
CA HIS A 36 -21.93 2.61 6.71
C HIS A 36 -22.63 2.48 8.08
N GLU A 37 -22.15 1.57 8.93
CA GLU A 37 -22.64 1.38 10.31
C GLU A 37 -22.34 2.57 11.22
N ARG A 38 -21.10 3.08 11.21
CA ARG A 38 -20.65 4.11 12.18
C ARG A 38 -20.90 5.54 11.71
N ARG A 39 -20.99 5.77 10.40
CA ARG A 39 -21.11 7.09 9.75
C ARG A 39 -20.06 8.11 10.21
N THR A 40 -18.88 7.64 10.64
CA THR A 40 -17.75 8.50 11.04
C THR A 40 -16.77 8.71 9.89
N ARG A 41 -16.03 9.83 9.95
CA ARG A 41 -15.15 10.27 8.87
C ARG A 41 -13.90 9.41 8.71
N ALA A 42 -13.29 8.95 9.80
CA ALA A 42 -12.05 8.16 9.72
C ALA A 42 -12.21 6.84 8.92
N PRO A 43 -13.21 5.98 9.18
CA PRO A 43 -13.47 4.79 8.34
C PRO A 43 -13.77 5.13 6.88
N MET A 44 -14.46 6.24 6.62
CA MET A 44 -14.75 6.71 5.26
C MET A 44 -13.46 7.03 4.50
N LEU A 45 -12.56 7.81 5.10
CA LEU A 45 -11.31 8.22 4.48
C LEU A 45 -10.39 7.02 4.22
N LEU A 46 -10.31 6.09 5.19
CA LEU A 46 -9.57 4.85 5.00
C LEU A 46 -10.19 3.98 3.88
N PHE A 47 -11.53 3.91 3.81
CA PHE A 47 -12.24 3.20 2.75
C PHE A 47 -11.94 3.78 1.38
N ILE A 48 -11.99 5.10 1.22
CA ILE A 48 -11.69 5.75 -0.06
C ILE A 48 -10.23 5.50 -0.45
N ALA A 49 -9.29 5.59 0.49
CA ALA A 49 -7.88 5.28 0.23
C ALA A 49 -7.71 3.82 -0.23
N PHE A 50 -8.36 2.87 0.45
CA PHE A 50 -8.25 1.44 0.15
C PHE A 50 -8.96 1.05 -1.14
N LEU A 51 -10.11 1.65 -1.43
CA LEU A 51 -10.79 1.50 -2.71
C LEU A 51 -9.91 2.02 -3.85
N SER A 52 -9.25 3.16 -3.68
CA SER A 52 -8.33 3.71 -4.68
C SER A 52 -7.13 2.79 -4.91
N TYR A 53 -6.51 2.25 -3.85
CA TYR A 53 -5.48 1.21 -3.99
C TYR A 53 -6.00 -0.05 -4.68
N LEU A 54 -7.19 -0.51 -4.33
CA LEU A 54 -7.79 -1.71 -4.92
C LEU A 54 -8.02 -1.55 -6.42
N VAL A 55 -8.52 -0.38 -6.86
CA VAL A 55 -8.67 -0.07 -8.29
C VAL A 55 -7.31 -0.13 -9.00
N CYS A 56 -6.24 0.39 -8.39
CA CYS A 56 -4.89 0.28 -8.94
C CYS A 56 -4.44 -1.17 -9.09
N ILE A 57 -4.67 -2.00 -8.05
CA ILE A 57 -4.34 -3.43 -8.06
C ILE A 57 -5.12 -4.14 -9.17
N ILE A 58 -6.42 -3.88 -9.31
CA ILE A 58 -7.25 -4.50 -10.35
C ILE A 58 -6.75 -4.14 -11.75
N VAL A 59 -6.44 -2.87 -12.01
CA VAL A 59 -5.91 -2.42 -13.32
C VAL A 59 -4.55 -3.06 -13.62
N LEU A 60 -3.69 -3.22 -12.61
CA LEU A 60 -2.44 -3.97 -12.76
C LEU A 60 -2.70 -5.45 -13.06
N THR A 61 -3.60 -6.11 -12.33
CA THR A 61 -3.98 -7.50 -12.55
C THR A 61 -4.55 -7.72 -13.94
N ILE A 62 -5.37 -6.79 -14.46
CA ILE A 62 -5.87 -6.84 -15.85
C ILE A 62 -4.71 -6.74 -16.84
N GLY A 63 -3.77 -5.82 -16.61
CA GLY A 63 -2.56 -5.71 -17.43
C GLY A 63 -1.75 -7.01 -17.45
N PHE A 64 -1.60 -7.68 -16.30
CA PHE A 64 -0.95 -9.00 -16.21
C PHE A 64 -1.73 -10.11 -16.91
N ALA A 65 -3.06 -10.12 -16.80
CA ALA A 65 -3.90 -11.09 -17.49
C ALA A 65 -3.77 -10.95 -19.00
N GLU A 66 -3.68 -9.71 -19.52
CA GLU A 66 -3.40 -9.45 -20.94
C GLU A 66 -2.07 -10.08 -21.35
N VAL A 67 -0.99 -9.85 -20.60
CA VAL A 67 0.33 -10.44 -20.90
C VAL A 67 0.27 -11.96 -21.00
N VAL A 68 -0.48 -12.62 -20.11
CA VAL A 68 -0.64 -14.08 -20.11
C VAL A 68 -1.41 -14.57 -21.34
N VAL A 69 -2.42 -13.81 -21.79
CA VAL A 69 -3.27 -14.19 -22.94
C VAL A 69 -2.56 -13.91 -24.27
N THR A 70 -1.91 -12.75 -24.40
CA THR A 70 -1.30 -12.29 -25.66
C THR A 70 0.15 -12.72 -25.81
N GLY A 71 0.80 -13.12 -24.70
CA GLY A 71 2.23 -13.39 -24.65
C GLY A 71 3.12 -12.15 -24.76
N HIS A 72 2.54 -10.94 -24.71
CA HIS A 72 3.25 -9.68 -24.92
C HIS A 72 2.90 -8.65 -23.84
N LYS A 73 3.86 -7.82 -23.44
CA LYS A 73 3.68 -6.84 -22.35
C LYS A 73 3.07 -5.51 -22.85
N MET A 74 1.96 -5.56 -23.59
CA MET A 74 1.41 -4.39 -24.28
C MET A 74 0.72 -3.42 -23.32
N GLU A 75 -0.39 -3.82 -22.71
CA GLU A 75 -1.23 -2.93 -21.91
C GLU A 75 -0.61 -2.64 -20.55
N LEU A 76 0.14 -3.61 -20.01
CA LEU A 76 0.89 -3.46 -18.77
C LEU A 76 1.80 -2.23 -18.81
N TYR A 77 2.52 -2.03 -19.92
CA TYR A 77 3.46 -0.94 -20.11
C TYR A 77 2.87 0.30 -20.81
N LYS A 78 1.72 0.21 -21.50
CA LYS A 78 1.07 1.41 -22.05
C LYS A 78 0.29 2.17 -21.00
N PHE A 79 -0.41 1.45 -20.14
CA PHE A 79 -1.45 2.03 -19.30
C PHE A 79 -1.35 1.57 -17.84
N SER A 80 -1.30 0.27 -17.58
CA SER A 80 -1.54 -0.24 -16.21
C SER A 80 -0.50 0.23 -15.19
N LEU A 81 0.79 0.28 -15.54
CA LEU A 81 1.82 0.79 -14.64
C LEU A 81 1.66 2.29 -14.36
N ALA A 82 1.47 3.11 -15.40
CA ALA A 82 1.27 4.54 -15.26
C ALA A 82 0.05 4.85 -14.37
N PHE A 83 -1.07 4.16 -14.64
CA PHE A 83 -2.29 4.25 -13.86
C PHE A 83 -2.05 3.79 -12.41
N GLY A 84 -1.36 2.66 -12.23
CA GLY A 84 -1.05 2.11 -10.91
C GLY A 84 -0.24 3.09 -10.06
N TYR A 85 0.83 3.67 -10.61
CA TYR A 85 1.67 4.62 -9.88
C TYR A 85 0.96 5.95 -9.59
N ALA A 86 0.25 6.50 -10.57
CA ALA A 86 -0.50 7.74 -10.38
C ALA A 86 -1.64 7.56 -9.38
N GLY A 87 -2.45 6.52 -9.55
CA GLY A 87 -3.54 6.19 -8.63
C GLY A 87 -3.04 5.88 -7.22
N PHE A 88 -1.88 5.23 -7.08
CA PHE A 88 -1.26 4.98 -5.80
C PHE A 88 -0.90 6.28 -5.04
N MET A 89 -0.39 7.29 -5.74
CA MET A 89 -0.13 8.62 -5.17
C MET A 89 -1.42 9.37 -4.81
N VAL A 90 -2.48 9.24 -5.62
CA VAL A 90 -3.81 9.77 -5.27
C VAL A 90 -4.34 9.13 -3.99
N SER A 91 -4.22 7.80 -3.86
CA SER A 91 -4.56 7.06 -2.65
C SER A 91 -3.80 7.55 -1.41
N HIS A 92 -2.52 7.90 -1.57
CA HIS A 92 -1.71 8.51 -0.49
C HIS A 92 -2.30 9.84 -0.01
N GLY A 93 -2.88 10.65 -0.90
CA GLY A 93 -3.59 11.88 -0.53
C GLY A 93 -4.80 11.62 0.39
N PHE A 94 -5.59 10.59 0.10
CA PHE A 94 -6.68 10.18 1.00
C PHE A 94 -6.15 9.61 2.31
N TYR A 95 -5.06 8.84 2.25
CA TYR A 95 -4.47 8.20 3.42
C TYR A 95 -3.86 9.19 4.40
N ILE A 96 -3.19 10.25 3.94
CA ILE A 96 -2.71 11.32 4.82
C ILE A 96 -3.86 12.13 5.42
N THR A 97 -4.98 12.26 4.69
CA THR A 97 -6.20 12.90 5.22
C THR A 97 -6.83 12.05 6.32
N PHE A 98 -6.85 10.72 6.16
CA PHE A 98 -7.22 9.78 7.22
C PHE A 98 -6.33 9.93 8.45
N ALA A 99 -5.01 9.97 8.27
CA ALA A 99 -4.07 10.15 9.39
C ALA A 99 -4.25 11.52 10.07
N ALA A 100 -4.56 12.58 9.31
CA ALA A 100 -4.84 13.88 9.87
C ALA A 100 -6.08 13.89 10.77
N GLU A 101 -7.11 13.12 10.44
CA GLU A 101 -8.30 12.93 11.26
C GLU A 101 -7.98 12.23 12.59
N LEU A 102 -7.07 11.24 12.56
CA LEU A 102 -6.69 10.49 13.78
C LEU A 102 -5.70 11.25 14.68
N PHE A 103 -4.73 11.94 14.08
CA PHE A 103 -3.60 12.53 14.81
C PHE A 103 -3.62 14.06 14.85
N SER A 104 -4.71 14.68 14.37
CA SER A 104 -4.89 16.14 14.33
C SER A 104 -3.73 16.87 13.64
N PHE A 105 -3.29 16.37 12.48
CA PHE A 105 -2.24 17.04 11.72
C PHE A 105 -2.68 18.43 11.25
N GLU A 106 -1.73 19.37 11.24
CA GLU A 106 -1.97 20.73 10.75
C GLU A 106 -2.51 20.70 9.31
N LYS A 107 -3.68 21.32 9.08
CA LYS A 107 -4.35 21.34 7.78
C LYS A 107 -3.41 21.81 6.66
N ARG A 108 -2.61 22.86 6.91
CA ARG A 108 -1.68 23.40 5.90
C ARG A 108 -0.63 22.37 5.48
N ALA A 109 -0.09 21.60 6.43
CA ALA A 109 0.86 20.53 6.13
C ALA A 109 0.19 19.42 5.29
N VAL A 110 -1.04 19.02 5.63
CA VAL A 110 -1.80 18.01 4.87
C VAL A 110 -2.02 18.44 3.42
N HIS A 111 -2.43 19.69 3.18
CA HIS A 111 -2.62 20.21 1.81
C HIS A 111 -1.32 20.21 1.01
N ARG A 112 -0.18 20.56 1.64
CA ARG A 112 1.13 20.48 0.98
C ARG A 112 1.48 19.05 0.59
N TYR A 113 1.21 18.06 1.45
CA TYR A 113 1.43 16.65 1.10
C TYR A 113 0.53 16.20 -0.05
N ILE A 114 -0.75 16.56 -0.02
CA ILE A 114 -1.67 16.23 -1.12
C ILE A 114 -1.17 16.84 -2.43
N ALA A 115 -0.73 18.11 -2.42
CA ALA A 115 -0.18 18.75 -3.60
C ALA A 115 1.07 18.03 -4.14
N VAL A 116 1.98 17.60 -3.25
CA VAL A 116 3.16 16.80 -3.64
C VAL A 116 2.74 15.44 -4.22
N CYS A 117 1.80 14.73 -3.58
CA CYS A 117 1.28 13.46 -4.10
C CYS A 117 0.67 13.64 -5.51
N LEU A 118 -0.13 14.68 -5.73
CA LEU A 118 -0.72 14.97 -7.03
C LEU A 118 0.33 15.33 -8.08
N ALA A 119 1.35 16.11 -7.71
CA ALA A 119 2.46 16.42 -8.61
C ALA A 119 3.20 15.14 -9.03
N VAL A 120 3.52 14.25 -8.08
CA VAL A 120 4.17 12.96 -8.38
C VAL A 120 3.24 12.04 -9.18
N ALA A 121 1.93 12.08 -8.94
CA ALA A 121 0.95 11.33 -9.73
C ALA A 121 0.96 11.76 -11.20
N VAL A 122 0.95 13.07 -11.46
CA VAL A 122 1.05 13.63 -12.81
C VAL A 122 2.36 13.23 -13.47
N LEU A 123 3.51 13.42 -12.78
CA LEU A 123 4.83 13.01 -13.29
C LEU A 123 4.88 11.51 -13.63
N SER A 124 4.17 10.68 -12.87
CA SER A 124 4.11 9.22 -13.09
C SER A 124 3.26 8.85 -14.31
N ALA A 125 2.25 9.65 -14.63
CA ALA A 125 1.36 9.44 -15.76
C ALA A 125 1.85 10.08 -17.07
N LEU A 126 2.94 10.86 -17.03
CA LEU A 126 3.47 11.53 -18.21
C LEU A 126 3.93 10.51 -19.28
N PRO A 127 3.70 10.77 -20.58
CA PRO A 127 4.12 9.88 -21.68
C PRO A 127 5.61 9.54 -21.69
N TRP A 128 6.46 10.47 -21.20
CA TRP A 128 7.92 10.30 -21.07
C TRP A 128 8.34 9.26 -20.03
N ASN A 129 7.41 8.74 -19.22
CA ASN A 129 7.69 7.70 -18.23
C ASN A 129 7.80 6.29 -18.84
N HIS A 130 7.87 6.20 -20.18
CA HIS A 130 8.03 5.00 -21.01
C HIS A 130 8.18 3.69 -20.22
N TYR A 131 7.06 3.01 -20.00
CA TYR A 131 7.10 1.80 -19.21
C TYR A 131 7.55 0.56 -20.00
N GLY A 132 7.73 0.64 -21.33
CA GLY A 132 8.41 -0.41 -22.10
C GLY A 132 8.13 -0.46 -23.62
N LEU A 133 8.26 0.65 -24.37
CA LEU A 133 7.74 0.69 -25.76
C LEU A 133 8.57 1.34 -26.88
N SER A 134 9.88 1.59 -26.75
CA SER A 134 10.68 1.90 -27.95
C SER A 134 12.11 1.37 -27.88
N ALA A 135 12.58 0.85 -29.02
CA ALA A 135 13.97 0.46 -29.27
C ALA A 135 14.89 1.69 -29.40
N ASP A 136 14.34 2.90 -29.48
CA ASP A 136 15.07 4.19 -29.48
C ASP A 136 15.61 4.57 -28.08
N MET A 137 15.80 3.56 -27.22
CA MET A 137 16.04 3.65 -25.78
C MET A 137 17.42 4.21 -25.38
N TYR A 138 18.25 4.63 -26.33
CA TYR A 138 19.64 5.02 -26.06
C TYR A 138 19.95 6.53 -26.18
N SER A 139 19.00 7.40 -26.58
CA SER A 139 19.33 8.81 -26.83
C SER A 139 18.74 9.86 -25.88
N ASP A 140 17.63 9.64 -25.18
CA ASP A 140 16.92 10.75 -24.53
C ASP A 140 16.40 10.45 -23.11
N PHE A 141 16.62 11.41 -22.19
CA PHE A 141 16.27 11.45 -20.77
C PHE A 141 15.15 10.49 -20.29
N HIS A 142 15.50 9.53 -19.42
CA HIS A 142 14.54 8.59 -18.80
C HIS A 142 13.90 9.17 -17.53
N LEU A 143 12.61 9.51 -17.58
CA LEU A 143 11.88 10.05 -16.41
C LEU A 143 11.58 8.99 -15.34
N ARG A 144 11.52 7.71 -15.72
CA ARG A 144 11.04 6.60 -14.88
C ARG A 144 11.80 6.38 -13.57
N PRO A 145 13.14 6.36 -13.53
CA PRO A 145 13.86 6.25 -12.28
C PRO A 145 13.53 7.40 -11.31
N TYR A 146 13.36 8.61 -11.83
CA TYR A 146 13.03 9.79 -11.02
C TYR A 146 11.60 9.75 -10.46
N SER A 147 10.61 9.32 -11.25
CA SER A 147 9.23 9.17 -10.75
C SER A 147 9.14 8.08 -9.70
N MET A 148 9.83 6.95 -9.91
CA MET A 148 9.90 5.86 -8.92
C MET A 148 10.57 6.30 -7.63
N ALA A 149 11.71 6.99 -7.73
CA ALA A 149 12.40 7.55 -6.58
C ALA A 149 11.50 8.55 -5.83
N SER A 150 10.78 9.40 -6.57
CA SER A 150 9.83 10.37 -5.98
C SER A 150 8.69 9.67 -5.24
N ILE A 151 8.06 8.66 -5.85
CA ILE A 151 7.03 7.82 -5.22
C ILE A 151 7.56 7.20 -3.93
N MET A 152 8.76 6.60 -3.99
CA MET A 152 9.37 5.94 -2.85
C MET A 152 9.65 6.94 -1.73
N ILE A 153 10.29 8.08 -2.04
CA ILE A 153 10.60 9.12 -1.05
C ILE A 153 9.32 9.64 -0.38
N VAL A 154 8.30 9.99 -1.17
CA VAL A 154 7.01 10.47 -0.63
C VAL A 154 6.39 9.43 0.28
N THR A 155 6.37 8.17 -0.15
CA THR A 155 5.79 7.07 0.64
C THR A 155 6.56 6.83 1.92
N LEU A 156 7.90 6.82 1.87
CA LEU A 156 8.75 6.67 3.05
C LEU A 156 8.50 7.80 4.07
N VAL A 157 8.47 9.05 3.61
CA VAL A 157 8.24 10.22 4.49
C VAL A 157 6.84 10.18 5.11
N VAL A 158 5.80 9.93 4.30
CA VAL A 158 4.41 9.87 4.77
C VAL A 158 4.22 8.69 5.72
N GLY A 159 4.66 7.49 5.31
CA GLY A 159 4.59 6.27 6.12
C GLY A 159 5.33 6.40 7.44
N ALA A 160 6.56 6.92 7.44
CA ALA A 160 7.33 7.14 8.66
C ALA A 160 6.64 8.13 9.60
N ARG A 161 6.09 9.24 9.07
CA ARG A 161 5.36 10.22 9.87
C ARG A 161 4.10 9.64 10.51
N ILE A 162 3.28 8.92 9.73
CA ILE A 162 2.06 8.27 10.24
C ILE A 162 2.43 7.21 11.27
N GLY A 163 3.44 6.38 10.97
CA GLY A 163 3.87 5.27 11.82
C GLY A 163 4.42 5.76 13.15
N TYR A 164 5.28 6.78 13.13
CA TYR A 164 5.80 7.43 14.33
C TYR A 164 4.68 7.94 15.24
N GLN A 165 3.69 8.64 14.68
CA GLN A 165 2.58 9.19 15.46
C GLN A 165 1.67 8.09 16.01
N ALA A 166 1.41 7.05 15.23
CA ALA A 166 0.66 5.89 15.68
C ALA A 166 1.34 5.19 16.86
N PHE A 167 2.64 4.92 16.77
CA PHE A 167 3.40 4.33 17.88
C PHE A 167 3.50 5.27 19.09
N LYS A 168 3.66 6.58 18.86
CA LYS A 168 3.67 7.57 19.94
C LYS A 168 2.36 7.56 20.70
N VAL A 169 1.21 7.67 20.02
CA VAL A 169 -0.11 7.65 20.66
C VAL A 169 -0.35 6.31 21.37
N SER A 170 -0.02 5.19 20.72
CA SER A 170 -0.13 3.85 21.32
C SER A 170 0.55 3.76 22.70
N ARG A 171 1.73 4.35 22.87
CA ARG A 171 2.48 4.30 24.14
C ARG A 171 1.89 5.16 25.26
N HIS A 172 1.03 6.14 24.95
CA HIS A 172 0.46 7.08 25.93
C HIS A 172 -1.01 6.79 26.23
N LEU A 173 -1.60 5.74 25.65
CA LEU A 173 -2.97 5.33 25.95
C LEU A 173 -3.00 4.35 27.12
N ASP A 174 -3.89 4.61 28.07
CA ASP A 174 -4.18 3.71 29.19
C ASP A 174 -5.02 2.51 28.74
N ASP A 175 -5.94 2.72 27.80
CA ASP A 175 -6.77 1.65 27.22
C ASP A 175 -5.94 0.73 26.32
N GLN A 176 -5.82 -0.54 26.72
CA GLN A 176 -5.02 -1.54 26.00
C GLN A 176 -5.56 -1.80 24.58
N VAL A 177 -6.87 -1.69 24.39
CA VAL A 177 -7.51 -1.85 23.08
C VAL A 177 -7.06 -0.73 22.13
N GLY A 178 -7.14 0.53 22.57
CA GLY A 178 -6.63 1.68 21.83
C GLY A 178 -5.13 1.56 21.56
N LYS A 179 -4.33 1.18 22.57
CA LYS A 179 -2.89 0.96 22.44
C LYS A 179 -2.55 -0.03 21.33
N ILE A 180 -3.20 -1.20 21.31
CA ILE A 180 -3.00 -2.21 20.27
C ILE A 180 -3.51 -1.73 18.91
N GLY A 181 -4.66 -1.04 18.88
CA GLY A 181 -5.23 -0.48 17.65
C GLY A 181 -4.26 0.48 16.94
N PHE A 182 -3.74 1.46 17.68
CA PHE A 182 -2.73 2.38 17.14
C PHE A 182 -1.40 1.70 16.82
N ALA A 183 -0.98 0.67 17.58
CA ALA A 183 0.20 -0.11 17.22
C ALA A 183 0.02 -0.82 15.87
N PHE A 184 -1.15 -1.39 15.59
CA PHE A 184 -1.43 -2.00 14.28
C PHE A 184 -1.41 -0.99 13.13
N ILE A 185 -1.91 0.23 13.34
CA ILE A 185 -1.77 1.31 12.36
C ILE A 185 -0.28 1.65 12.14
N GLY A 186 0.53 1.67 13.21
CA GLY A 186 1.98 1.86 13.10
C GLY A 186 2.67 0.76 12.31
N TRP A 187 2.37 -0.51 12.62
CA TRP A 187 2.88 -1.68 11.89
C TRP A 187 2.43 -1.71 10.43
N SER A 188 1.23 -1.23 10.13
CA SER A 188 0.78 -1.12 8.74
C SER A 188 1.66 -0.16 7.93
N GLN A 189 2.18 0.92 8.53
CA GLN A 189 3.14 1.79 7.86
C GLN A 189 4.50 1.14 7.64
N ILE A 190 4.96 0.30 8.57
CA ILE A 190 6.19 -0.48 8.39
C ILE A 190 6.02 -1.44 7.20
N LEU A 191 4.86 -2.07 7.06
CA LEU A 191 4.54 -2.94 5.92
C LEU A 191 4.48 -2.16 4.59
N LEU A 192 3.95 -0.94 4.59
CA LEU A 192 3.98 -0.05 3.42
C LEU A 192 5.41 0.31 3.02
N ILE A 193 6.28 0.63 3.98
CA ILE A 193 7.70 0.88 3.74
C ILE A 193 8.38 -0.38 3.19
N ALA A 194 8.14 -1.53 3.82
CA ALA A 194 8.69 -2.82 3.40
C ALA A 194 8.27 -3.18 1.96
N PHE A 195 7.02 -2.91 1.56
CA PHE A 195 6.57 -3.08 0.18
C PHE A 195 7.50 -2.34 -0.79
N PHE A 196 7.75 -1.05 -0.59
CA PHE A 196 8.63 -0.29 -1.50
C PHE A 196 10.09 -0.73 -1.45
N LEU A 197 10.60 -1.11 -0.28
CA LEU A 197 11.95 -1.65 -0.17
C LEU A 197 12.08 -2.95 -0.97
N PHE A 198 11.13 -3.87 -0.85
CA PHE A 198 11.12 -5.11 -1.61
C PHE A 198 10.99 -4.88 -3.12
N MET A 199 10.10 -3.98 -3.55
CA MET A 199 9.98 -3.62 -4.96
C MET A 199 11.25 -2.94 -5.49
N GLY A 200 11.92 -2.11 -4.68
CA GLY A 200 13.20 -1.50 -5.04
C GLY A 200 14.32 -2.52 -5.19
N ILE A 201 14.42 -3.47 -4.27
CA ILE A 201 15.40 -4.57 -4.33
C ILE A 201 15.13 -5.47 -5.56
N ASP A 202 13.86 -5.80 -5.84
CA ASP A 202 13.45 -6.55 -7.03
C ASP A 202 13.94 -5.87 -8.31
N ILE A 203 13.72 -4.55 -8.45
CA ILE A 203 14.20 -3.76 -9.59
C ILE A 203 15.72 -3.79 -9.70
N ILE A 204 16.45 -3.64 -8.59
CA ILE A 204 17.92 -3.67 -8.59
C ILE A 204 18.43 -5.04 -9.03
N ILE A 205 17.87 -6.13 -8.50
CA ILE A 205 18.28 -7.49 -8.85
C ILE A 205 18.01 -7.76 -10.34
N VAL A 206 16.82 -7.42 -10.83
CA VAL A 206 16.47 -7.59 -12.26
C VAL A 206 17.36 -6.72 -13.16
N GLY A 207 17.80 -5.56 -12.69
CA GLY A 207 18.71 -4.69 -13.44
C GLY A 207 20.17 -5.17 -13.45
N LEU A 208 20.62 -5.87 -12.40
CA LEU A 208 22.02 -6.31 -12.25
C LEU A 208 22.24 -7.77 -12.67
N THR A 209 21.19 -8.56 -12.74
CA THR A 209 21.27 -9.99 -13.09
C THR A 209 20.45 -10.27 -14.34
N PRO A 210 20.87 -11.22 -15.20
CA PRO A 210 20.07 -11.66 -16.33
C PRO A 210 18.88 -12.54 -15.88
N SER A 211 18.33 -12.29 -14.68
CA SER A 211 17.27 -13.09 -14.10
C SER A 211 16.02 -13.03 -14.98
N GLN A 212 15.52 -14.20 -15.34
CA GLN A 212 14.27 -14.33 -16.06
C GLN A 212 13.10 -14.43 -15.06
N GLY A 213 12.18 -13.47 -15.14
CA GLY A 213 10.97 -13.40 -14.30
C GLY A 213 11.08 -12.59 -13.00
N TYR A 214 10.10 -12.80 -12.12
CA TYR A 214 9.94 -12.06 -10.87
C TYR A 214 10.74 -12.68 -9.73
N THR A 215 11.38 -11.85 -8.90
CA THR A 215 12.14 -12.35 -7.75
C THR A 215 11.23 -12.63 -6.55
N PRO A 216 11.69 -13.40 -5.55
CA PRO A 216 10.96 -13.57 -4.28
C PRO A 216 10.64 -12.24 -3.58
N PHE A 217 11.41 -11.18 -3.82
CA PHE A 217 11.15 -9.85 -3.27
C PHE A 217 9.86 -9.25 -3.84
N ASN A 218 9.53 -9.50 -5.10
CA ASN A 218 8.25 -9.07 -5.66
C ASN A 218 7.07 -9.67 -4.87
N LEU A 219 7.12 -10.99 -4.63
CA LEU A 219 6.10 -11.70 -3.86
C LEU A 219 6.03 -11.21 -2.41
N ALA A 220 7.18 -11.00 -1.77
CA ALA A 220 7.25 -10.45 -0.42
C ALA A 220 6.68 -9.03 -0.34
N GLY A 221 6.90 -8.21 -1.37
CA GLY A 221 6.27 -6.91 -1.53
C GLY A 221 4.74 -7.03 -1.51
N TRP A 222 4.17 -7.83 -2.39
CA TRP A 222 2.72 -7.99 -2.46
C TRP A 222 2.09 -8.58 -1.19
N LEU A 223 2.80 -9.48 -0.50
CA LEU A 223 2.40 -9.93 0.82
C LEU A 223 2.38 -8.77 1.83
N ALA A 224 3.40 -7.91 1.83
CA ALA A 224 3.44 -6.72 2.68
C ALA A 224 2.27 -5.76 2.36
N ALA A 225 1.91 -5.59 1.10
CA ALA A 225 0.74 -4.79 0.68
C ALA A 225 -0.58 -5.38 1.20
N ALA A 226 -0.76 -6.71 1.13
CA ALA A 226 -1.93 -7.37 1.70
C ALA A 226 -1.99 -7.20 3.24
N LEU A 227 -0.85 -7.38 3.92
CA LEU A 227 -0.78 -7.18 5.37
C LEU A 227 -1.02 -5.72 5.77
N LEU A 228 -0.59 -4.74 4.98
CA LEU A 228 -0.92 -3.32 5.18
C LEU A 228 -2.43 -3.09 5.25
N PHE A 229 -3.20 -3.71 4.34
CA PHE A 229 -4.67 -3.63 4.36
C PHE A 229 -5.23 -4.23 5.64
N PHE A 230 -4.78 -5.44 5.98
CA PHE A 230 -5.24 -6.15 7.17
C PHE A 230 -4.95 -5.37 8.46
N PHE A 231 -3.71 -4.93 8.65
CA PHE A 231 -3.25 -4.21 9.84
C PHE A 231 -3.94 -2.85 10.01
N SER A 232 -4.13 -2.10 8.93
CA SER A 232 -4.87 -0.84 9.00
C SER A 232 -6.34 -1.06 9.35
N TYR A 233 -6.97 -2.10 8.79
CA TYR A 233 -8.35 -2.46 9.10
C TYR A 233 -8.54 -2.84 10.57
N ILE A 234 -7.76 -3.80 11.07
CA ILE A 234 -7.85 -4.24 12.47
C ILE A 234 -7.46 -3.12 13.43
N GLY A 235 -6.50 -2.27 13.05
CA GLY A 235 -6.06 -1.14 13.86
C GLY A 235 -7.14 -0.08 14.05
N LEU A 236 -7.92 0.22 13.00
CA LEU A 236 -9.01 1.20 13.09
C LEU A 236 -10.29 0.63 13.70
N ILE A 237 -10.67 -0.59 13.34
CA ILE A 237 -12.01 -1.11 13.63
C ILE A 237 -12.04 -1.99 14.86
N MET A 238 -10.96 -2.75 15.05
CA MET A 238 -10.77 -3.85 16.00
C MET A 238 -11.98 -4.79 16.12
N PRO A 239 -11.90 -6.02 15.57
CA PRO A 239 -13.03 -6.95 15.64
C PRO A 239 -13.31 -7.37 17.09
N GLY A 240 -14.58 -7.61 17.42
CA GLY A 240 -15.02 -7.87 18.80
C GLY A 240 -14.35 -9.09 19.45
N TRP A 241 -14.00 -10.11 18.67
CA TRP A 241 -13.25 -11.26 19.20
C TRP A 241 -11.84 -10.88 19.69
N LEU A 242 -11.17 -9.96 18.99
CA LEU A 242 -9.83 -9.49 19.35
C LEU A 242 -9.92 -8.57 20.57
N LYS A 243 -10.91 -7.65 20.56
CA LYS A 243 -11.19 -6.79 21.71
C LYS A 243 -11.41 -7.59 22.99
N ARG A 244 -12.22 -8.67 22.93
CA ARG A 244 -12.47 -9.56 24.08
C ARG A 244 -11.20 -10.22 24.60
N ARG A 245 -10.37 -10.79 23.72
CA ARG A 245 -9.09 -11.42 24.12
C ARG A 245 -8.16 -10.45 24.81
N ILE A 246 -8.07 -9.22 24.31
CA ILE A 246 -7.26 -8.17 24.92
C ILE A 246 -7.80 -7.85 26.32
N SER A 247 -9.10 -7.59 26.44
CA SER A 247 -9.70 -7.24 27.74
C SER A 247 -9.66 -8.35 28.79
N THR A 248 -9.77 -9.63 28.39
CA THR A 248 -9.71 -10.76 29.34
C THR A 248 -8.34 -10.85 30.00
N ASN A 249 -7.26 -10.66 29.24
CA ASN A 249 -5.90 -10.68 29.77
C ASN A 249 -5.67 -9.58 30.83
N VAL A 250 -6.28 -8.40 30.68
CA VAL A 250 -6.18 -7.32 31.69
C VAL A 250 -6.84 -7.72 33.01
N ILE A 251 -8.00 -8.39 32.94
CA ILE A 251 -8.75 -8.80 34.13
C ILE A 251 -7.98 -9.89 34.88
N GLU A 252 -7.36 -10.83 34.17
CA GLU A 252 -6.52 -11.86 34.79
C GLU A 252 -5.26 -11.28 35.45
N GLU A 253 -4.58 -10.33 34.81
CA GLU A 253 -3.43 -9.64 35.41
C GLU A 253 -3.82 -8.86 36.68
N THR A 254 -4.96 -8.19 36.69
CA THR A 254 -5.41 -7.40 37.85
C THR A 254 -5.93 -8.27 39.00
N THR A 255 -6.55 -9.41 38.71
CA THR A 255 -7.08 -10.32 39.74
C THR A 255 -6.03 -11.33 40.25
N GLY A 256 -5.05 -11.69 39.43
CA GLY A 256 -3.90 -12.51 39.84
C GLY A 256 -2.96 -11.78 40.81
N ALA A 257 -2.65 -10.51 40.53
CA ALA A 257 -1.80 -9.68 41.40
C ALA A 257 -2.39 -9.45 42.81
N SER A 258 -3.72 -9.55 42.97
CA SER A 258 -4.42 -9.40 44.25
C SER A 258 -4.37 -10.66 45.14
N LYS A 259 -4.03 -11.83 44.61
CA LYS A 259 -3.99 -13.07 45.40
C LYS A 259 -2.63 -13.35 46.03
N ASP A 260 -1.60 -12.65 45.57
CA ASP A 260 -0.21 -12.84 46.00
C ASP A 260 0.29 -11.71 46.94
N SER A 261 -0.59 -10.79 47.36
CA SER A 261 -0.33 -9.71 48.33
C SER A 261 -1.09 -9.92 49.63
#